data_AF-A0A522RCH0-F1
#
_entry.id   AF-A0A522RCH0-F1
#
_cell.length_a   1.000
_cell.length_b   1.000
_cell.length_c   1.000
_cell.angle_alpha   90.00
_cell.angle_beta   90.00
_cell.angle_gamma   90.00
#
_symmetry.space_group_name_H-M   'P 1'
#
loop_
_entity.id
_entity.type
_entity.pdbx_description
1 polymer ?
#
loop_
_entity_poly.entity_id
_entity_poly.type
_entity_poly.pdbx_seq_one_letter_code
_entity_poly.pdbx_strand_id
1 'polypeptide(L)'
;PVERSITMKIGATREIHYTAHNEANVPIRGRAIFNVTPEWTGAYFNKIQCFCFTDLTLKPGETQDLPVVFFVDPAIVKASEAKGLTSITLSYSMFPIDSTKTSSVGQNTVPVSATGSQKETTNTATHIGG
;
A
#
# COMPACT_ATOMS: atom_id res chain seq x y z
N PRO A 1 -0.78 -2.77 7.43
CA PRO A 1 0.64 -2.92 7.81
C PRO A 1 0.71 -3.47 9.23
N VAL A 2 1.70 -4.33 9.52
CA VAL A 2 1.95 -4.85 10.87
C VAL A 2 2.48 -3.74 11.77
N GLU A 3 3.44 -2.95 11.27
CA GLU A 3 3.97 -1.76 11.93
C GLU A 3 3.46 -0.48 11.26
N ARG A 4 2.86 0.44 12.03
CA ARG A 4 2.28 1.69 11.49
C ARG A 4 3.28 2.84 11.38
N SER A 5 4.37 2.80 12.13
CA SER A 5 5.45 3.80 12.12
C SER A 5 6.71 3.15 12.65
N ILE A 6 7.85 3.44 12.03
CA ILE A 6 9.18 3.01 12.48
C ILE A 6 10.15 4.19 12.46
N THR A 7 11.06 4.23 13.42
CA THR A 7 12.19 5.18 13.41
C THR A 7 13.45 4.44 12.95
N MET A 8 14.11 4.96 11.92
CA MET A 8 15.30 4.34 11.34
C MET A 8 16.37 5.38 11.02
N LYS A 9 17.64 4.95 11.01
CA LYS A 9 18.75 5.79 10.52
C LYS A 9 18.68 5.82 8.99
N ILE A 10 18.87 7.00 8.41
CA ILE A 10 18.99 7.16 6.95
C ILE A 10 20.19 6.34 6.46
N GLY A 11 20.06 5.69 5.30
CA GLY A 11 21.03 4.75 4.76
C GLY A 11 20.98 3.32 5.36
N ALA A 12 20.23 3.08 6.43
CA ALA A 12 20.04 1.73 6.94
C ALA A 12 18.92 1.01 6.18
N THR A 13 19.13 -0.26 5.83
CA THR A 13 18.07 -1.13 5.29
C THR A 13 17.06 -1.49 6.39
N ARG A 14 15.77 -1.52 6.03
CA ARG A 14 14.69 -2.03 6.88
C ARG A 14 13.78 -2.95 6.08
N GLU A 15 13.19 -3.88 6.79
CA GLU A 15 12.12 -4.77 6.33
C GLU A 15 10.90 -4.49 7.20
N ILE A 16 9.73 -4.36 6.58
CA ILE A 16 8.43 -4.21 7.26
C ILE A 16 7.40 -5.13 6.59
N HIS A 17 6.41 -5.57 7.36
CA HIS A 17 5.41 -6.51 6.87
C HIS A 17 4.05 -5.82 6.60
N TYR A 18 3.48 -6.09 5.43
CA TYR A 18 2.08 -5.83 5.13
C TYR A 18 1.34 -7.16 5.02
N THR A 19 0.06 -7.19 5.38
CA THR A 19 -0.80 -8.36 5.19
C THR A 19 -1.88 -8.03 4.17
N ALA A 20 -2.20 -8.99 3.32
CA ALA A 20 -3.36 -8.95 2.44
C ALA A 20 -4.27 -10.13 2.77
N HIS A 21 -5.55 -9.87 3.01
CA HIS A 21 -6.55 -10.87 3.39
C HIS A 21 -7.73 -10.81 2.42
N ASN A 22 -8.25 -11.97 2.03
CA ASN A 22 -9.45 -12.08 1.21
C ASN A 22 -10.69 -12.39 2.06
N GLU A 23 -11.49 -11.36 2.32
CA GLU A 23 -12.76 -11.45 3.05
C GLU A 23 -13.92 -12.04 2.22
N ALA A 24 -13.75 -12.23 0.90
CA ALA A 24 -14.78 -12.78 0.03
C ALA A 24 -14.83 -14.31 0.05
N ASN A 25 -15.98 -14.86 -0.33
CA ASN A 25 -16.21 -16.30 -0.51
C ASN A 25 -15.72 -16.85 -1.87
N VAL A 26 -15.07 -16.02 -2.69
CA VAL A 26 -14.48 -16.39 -3.99
C VAL A 26 -12.99 -15.99 -4.04
N PRO A 27 -12.14 -16.66 -4.85
CA PRO A 27 -10.76 -16.22 -5.04
C PRO A 27 -10.69 -14.81 -5.63
N ILE A 28 -9.88 -13.93 -5.04
CA ILE A 28 -9.60 -12.59 -5.56
C ILE A 28 -8.20 -12.58 -6.14
N ARG A 29 -8.05 -12.07 -7.37
CA ARG A 29 -6.76 -11.69 -7.95
C ARG A 29 -6.60 -10.18 -7.82
N GLY A 30 -5.51 -9.74 -7.22
CA GLY A 30 -5.22 -8.32 -6.97
C GLY A 30 -3.79 -7.94 -7.35
N ARG A 31 -3.57 -6.65 -7.61
CA ARG A 31 -2.24 -6.04 -7.75
C ARG A 31 -2.13 -4.83 -6.84
N ALA A 32 -1.00 -4.73 -6.14
CA ALA A 32 -0.75 -3.67 -5.18
C ALA A 32 -0.03 -2.48 -5.85
N ILE A 33 -0.63 -1.30 -5.81
CA ILE A 33 0.02 -0.03 -6.20
C ILE A 33 0.52 0.65 -4.93
N PHE A 34 1.69 1.29 -5.02
CA PHE A 34 2.32 2.00 -3.91
C PHE A 34 2.43 3.50 -4.19
N ASN A 35 2.53 4.28 -3.13
CA ASN A 35 2.84 5.71 -3.19
C ASN A 35 3.75 6.11 -2.01
N VAL A 36 4.64 7.06 -2.25
CA VAL A 36 5.57 7.62 -1.25
C VAL A 36 5.24 9.09 -1.06
N THR A 37 5.20 9.56 0.19
CA THR A 37 4.84 10.95 0.52
C THR A 37 5.75 11.49 1.62
N PRO A 38 6.31 12.71 1.51
CA PRO A 38 6.16 13.67 0.39
C PRO A 38 6.73 13.16 -0.94
N GLU A 39 6.12 13.54 -2.06
CA GLU A 39 6.45 12.99 -3.41
C GLU A 39 7.94 13.11 -3.75
N TRP A 40 8.56 14.26 -3.46
CA TRP A 40 9.98 14.51 -3.71
C TRP A 40 10.91 13.51 -2.98
N THR A 41 10.46 12.90 -1.88
CA THR A 41 11.23 11.87 -1.15
C THR A 41 11.27 10.54 -1.88
N GLY A 42 10.36 10.30 -2.84
CA GLY A 42 10.32 9.11 -3.68
C GLY A 42 11.60 8.87 -4.47
N ALA A 43 12.30 9.94 -4.88
CA ALA A 43 13.60 9.85 -5.56
C ALA A 43 14.72 9.27 -4.68
N TYR A 44 14.56 9.30 -3.35
CA TYR A 44 15.51 8.78 -2.38
C TYR A 44 15.01 7.48 -1.71
N PHE A 45 13.75 7.12 -1.91
CA PHE A 45 13.12 5.93 -1.32
C PHE A 45 13.38 4.71 -2.20
N ASN A 46 14.40 3.94 -1.85
CA ASN A 46 14.85 2.79 -2.62
C ASN A 46 14.19 1.51 -2.10
N LYS A 47 13.14 1.04 -2.80
CA LYS A 47 12.50 -0.25 -2.51
C LYS A 47 13.30 -1.39 -3.14
N ILE A 48 13.91 -2.23 -2.32
CA ILE A 48 14.80 -3.33 -2.76
C ILE A 48 13.99 -4.52 -3.31
N GLN A 49 12.82 -4.83 -2.72
CA GLN A 49 11.98 -5.94 -3.17
C GLN A 49 10.54 -5.49 -3.47
N CYS A 50 10.08 -5.75 -4.70
CA CYS A 50 8.89 -5.12 -5.25
C CYS A 50 7.75 -6.09 -5.57
N PHE A 51 6.94 -6.44 -4.57
CA PHE A 51 5.67 -7.16 -4.76
C PHE A 51 4.62 -6.39 -5.59
N CYS A 52 4.82 -5.09 -5.86
CA CYS A 52 3.84 -4.23 -6.54
C CYS A 52 3.54 -4.65 -8.00
N PHE A 53 4.50 -5.32 -8.64
CA PHE A 53 4.39 -5.74 -10.03
C PHE A 53 3.93 -7.19 -10.21
N THR A 54 3.75 -7.92 -9.10
CA THR A 54 3.31 -9.32 -9.13
C THR A 54 1.83 -9.40 -8.81
N ASP A 55 1.10 -10.19 -9.59
CA ASP A 55 -0.30 -10.47 -9.34
C ASP A 55 -0.43 -11.47 -8.18
N LEU A 56 -1.18 -11.07 -7.15
CA LEU A 56 -1.48 -11.89 -5.99
C LEU A 56 -2.87 -12.52 -6.16
N THR A 57 -2.96 -13.84 -6.15
CA THR A 57 -4.25 -14.55 -6.03
C THR A 57 -4.42 -15.04 -4.60
N LEU A 58 -5.48 -14.63 -3.92
CA LEU A 58 -5.88 -15.08 -2.58
C LEU A 58 -7.16 -15.91 -2.67
N LYS A 59 -7.16 -17.13 -2.11
CA LYS A 59 -8.37 -17.95 -1.93
C LYS A 59 -9.30 -17.33 -0.88
N PRO A 60 -10.57 -17.78 -0.78
CA PRO A 60 -11.47 -17.34 0.29
C PRO A 60 -10.87 -17.50 1.68
N GLY A 61 -10.87 -16.43 2.48
CA GLY A 61 -10.28 -16.40 3.82
C GLY A 61 -8.75 -16.49 3.87
N GLU A 62 -8.05 -16.52 2.73
CA GLU A 62 -6.58 -16.59 2.70
C GLU A 62 -5.97 -15.24 3.13
N THR A 63 -4.93 -15.32 3.97
CA THR A 63 -4.07 -14.19 4.31
C THR A 63 -2.66 -14.49 3.83
N GLN A 64 -2.05 -13.57 3.10
CA GLN A 64 -0.62 -13.62 2.78
C GLN A 64 0.13 -12.46 3.41
N ASP A 65 1.36 -12.76 3.81
CA ASP A 65 2.35 -11.80 4.27
C ASP A 65 3.14 -11.26 3.08
N LEU A 66 3.33 -9.94 3.07
CA LEU A 66 3.93 -9.17 1.99
C LEU A 66 5.06 -8.32 2.59
N PRO A 67 6.27 -8.89 2.76
CA PRO A 67 7.41 -8.15 3.28
C PRO A 67 7.81 -7.03 2.31
N VAL A 68 8.36 -5.94 2.85
CA VAL A 68 8.85 -4.80 2.08
C VAL A 68 10.22 -4.40 2.60
N VAL A 69 11.25 -4.76 1.84
CA VAL A 69 12.63 -4.35 2.10
C VAL A 69 12.93 -3.04 1.38
N PHE A 70 13.42 -2.03 2.11
CA PHE A 70 13.74 -0.71 1.58
C PHE A 70 14.86 -0.02 2.36
N PHE A 71 15.38 1.08 1.80
CA PHE A 71 16.19 2.06 2.52
C PHE A 71 15.91 3.47 1.99
N VAL A 72 16.30 4.49 2.77
CA VAL A 72 16.29 5.88 2.34
C VAL A 72 17.73 6.30 2.04
N ASP A 73 17.99 6.80 0.83
CA ASP A 73 19.32 7.23 0.40
C ASP A 73 19.85 8.39 1.28
N PRO A 74 21.06 8.29 1.85
CA PRO A 74 21.73 9.38 2.56
C PRO A 74 21.79 10.72 1.81
N ALA A 75 21.72 10.73 0.48
CA ALA A 75 21.65 11.95 -0.32
C ALA A 75 20.44 12.84 0.01
N ILE A 76 19.36 12.29 0.59
CA ILE A 76 18.16 13.05 0.98
C ILE A 76 18.50 14.21 1.93
N VAL A 77 19.50 14.07 2.80
CA VAL A 77 19.87 15.11 3.79
C VAL A 77 20.51 16.34 3.15
N LYS A 78 20.90 16.24 1.87
CA LYS A 78 21.48 17.34 1.09
C LYS A 78 20.43 18.08 0.26
N ALA A 79 19.22 17.55 0.14
CA ALA A 79 18.12 18.22 -0.55
C ALA A 79 17.69 19.48 0.21
N SER A 80 17.42 20.57 -0.49
CA SER A 80 16.87 21.81 0.06
C SER A 80 15.55 21.59 0.80
N GLU A 81 14.75 20.67 0.27
CA GLU A 81 13.41 20.25 0.64
C GLU A 81 13.39 19.39 1.90
N ALA A 82 14.54 18.82 2.30
CA ALA A 82 14.67 18.04 3.54
C ALA A 82 14.60 18.91 4.80
N LYS A 83 14.70 20.24 4.68
CA LYS A 83 14.53 21.18 5.79
C LYS A 83 13.09 21.13 6.30
N GLY A 84 12.90 20.44 7.44
CA GLY A 84 11.59 20.24 8.05
C GLY A 84 10.91 18.91 7.70
N LEU A 85 11.58 18.00 6.97
CA LEU A 85 11.08 16.64 6.77
C LEU A 85 11.14 15.86 8.10
N THR A 86 9.98 15.48 8.61
CA THR A 86 9.83 14.72 9.87
C THR A 86 9.53 13.24 9.65
N SER A 87 8.82 12.91 8.57
CA SER A 87 8.40 11.53 8.24
C SER A 87 8.28 11.32 6.74
N ILE A 88 8.49 10.07 6.32
CA ILE A 88 8.15 9.58 4.98
C ILE A 88 7.08 8.51 5.15
N THR A 89 5.98 8.64 4.42
CA THR A 89 4.84 7.71 4.43
C THR A 89 4.89 6.84 3.20
N LEU A 90 4.91 5.52 3.39
CA LEU A 90 4.73 4.52 2.34
C LEU A 90 3.30 3.96 2.42
N SER A 91 2.48 4.26 1.42
CA SER A 91 1.11 3.73 1.30
C SER A 91 1.01 2.64 0.23
N TYR A 92 0.09 1.70 0.47
CA TYR A 92 -0.25 0.61 -0.45
C TYR A 92 -1.76 0.52 -0.61
N SER A 93 -2.20 0.39 -1.86
CA SER A 93 -3.58 0.13 -2.24
C SER A 93 -3.63 -1.12 -3.12
N MET A 94 -4.40 -2.12 -2.70
CA MET A 94 -4.64 -3.32 -3.49
C MET A 94 -5.84 -3.10 -4.39
N PHE A 95 -5.69 -3.35 -5.69
CA PHE A 95 -6.77 -3.25 -6.67
C PHE A 95 -7.06 -4.62 -7.28
N PRO A 96 -8.34 -5.00 -7.47
CA PRO A 96 -8.68 -6.24 -8.16
C PRO A 96 -8.24 -6.15 -9.63
N ILE A 97 -7.79 -7.29 -10.17
CA ILE A 97 -7.40 -7.43 -11.57
C ILE A 97 -8.15 -8.61 -12.18
N ASP A 98 -9.31 -8.30 -12.75
CA ASP A 98 -10.21 -9.30 -13.33
C ASP A 98 -9.55 -10.05 -14.49
N SER A 99 -9.29 -11.35 -14.30
CA SER A 99 -9.26 -12.29 -15.41
C SER A 99 -10.70 -12.62 -15.81
N THR A 100 -11.27 -11.73 -16.63
CA THR A 100 -12.63 -11.76 -17.20
C THR A 100 -13.79 -11.39 -16.27
N LYS A 101 -14.64 -10.48 -16.77
CA LYS A 101 -16.09 -10.68 -16.68
C LYS A 101 -16.44 -11.97 -17.42
N THR A 102 -16.32 -13.12 -16.76
CA THR A 102 -17.15 -14.26 -17.16
C THR A 102 -18.53 -14.01 -16.56
N SER A 103 -19.29 -13.17 -17.26
CA SER A 103 -20.74 -13.17 -17.13
C SER A 103 -21.21 -14.57 -17.53
N SER A 104 -21.43 -15.42 -16.54
CA SER A 104 -22.35 -16.54 -16.70
C SER A 104 -23.67 -15.94 -17.15
N VAL A 105 -24.04 -16.15 -18.41
CA VAL A 105 -25.37 -15.79 -18.94
C VAL A 105 -26.38 -16.76 -18.35
N GLY A 106 -26.68 -16.54 -17.07
CA GLY A 106 -27.81 -17.08 -16.32
C GLY A 106 -28.60 -15.88 -15.85
N GLN A 107 -29.69 -15.58 -16.54
CA GLN A 107 -30.50 -14.40 -16.28
C GLN A 107 -31.11 -14.45 -14.88
N ASN A 108 -30.69 -13.55 -13.98
CA ASN A 108 -31.68 -12.76 -13.24
C ASN A 108 -31.06 -11.46 -12.71
N THR A 109 -31.62 -10.33 -13.12
CA THR A 109 -31.18 -9.00 -12.65
C THR A 109 -31.65 -8.72 -11.24
N VAL A 110 -30.71 -8.63 -10.29
CA VAL A 110 -30.87 -7.81 -9.09
C VAL A 110 -29.89 -6.63 -9.21
N PRO A 111 -30.35 -5.37 -9.18
CA PRO A 111 -29.45 -4.23 -9.28
C PRO A 111 -28.61 -4.12 -8.01
N VAL A 112 -27.28 -4.21 -8.14
CA VAL A 112 -26.36 -3.81 -7.08
C VAL A 112 -26.36 -2.28 -7.01
N SER A 113 -27.23 -1.74 -6.15
CA SER A 113 -27.17 -0.35 -5.74
C SER A 113 -25.88 -0.11 -4.97
N ALA A 114 -24.92 0.55 -5.62
CA ALA A 114 -23.69 1.02 -4.98
C ALA A 114 -24.00 2.24 -4.10
N THR A 115 -24.62 2.00 -2.94
CA THR A 115 -24.73 2.98 -1.84
C THR A 115 -23.77 2.56 -0.73
N GLY A 116 -22.48 2.77 -0.97
CA GLY A 116 -21.39 2.52 -0.02
C GLY A 116 -20.56 3.79 0.12
N SER A 117 -20.71 4.45 1.27
CA SER A 117 -20.18 5.79 1.56
C SER A 117 -18.73 5.96 1.13
N GLN A 118 -18.42 7.12 0.54
CA GLN A 118 -17.06 7.62 0.51
C GLN A 118 -16.51 7.60 1.95
N LYS A 119 -15.34 6.99 2.13
CA LYS A 119 -14.52 7.20 3.32
C LYS A 119 -13.06 7.39 2.92
N GLU A 120 -12.86 8.38 2.07
CA GLU A 120 -11.57 9.04 1.86
C GLU A 120 -11.01 9.42 3.23
N THR A 121 -10.13 8.56 3.76
CA THR A 121 -9.60 8.71 5.11
C THR A 121 -8.29 9.48 5.02
N THR A 122 -8.43 10.75 4.61
CA THR A 122 -7.36 11.75 4.60
C THR A 122 -7.00 12.10 6.03
N ASN A 123 -6.12 11.30 6.62
CA ASN A 123 -5.63 11.50 7.98
C ASN A 123 -4.41 12.44 7.99
N THR A 124 -4.69 13.73 7.81
CA THR A 124 -3.77 14.79 8.24
C THR A 124 -3.83 14.90 9.76
N ALA A 125 -2.69 14.77 10.45
CA ALA A 125 -2.57 15.12 11.86
C ALA A 125 -1.17 15.67 12.19
N THR A 126 -1.12 16.93 12.58
CA THR A 126 0.08 17.75 12.80
C THR A 126 0.36 17.93 14.30
N HIS A 127 1.58 17.55 14.76
CA HIS A 127 2.21 17.98 16.04
C HIS A 127 1.32 17.76 17.32
N ILE A 128 1.56 18.25 18.55
CA ILE A 128 2.74 18.65 19.36
C ILE A 128 2.77 17.60 20.52
N GLY A 129 3.89 17.02 21.01
CA GLY A 129 5.06 17.60 21.68
C GLY A 129 4.79 17.81 23.19
N GLY A 130 5.61 17.18 24.05
CA GLY A 130 5.47 17.17 25.52
C GLY A 130 6.46 16.20 26.14
#